data_AF-A0A0F9CKG3-F1
#
_entry.id   AF-A0A0F9CKG3-F1
#
_cell.length_a   1.000
_cell.length_b   1.000
_cell.length_c   1.000
_cell.angle_alpha   90.00
_cell.angle_beta   90.00
_cell.angle_gamma   90.00
#
_symmetry.space_group_name_H-M   'P 1'
#
loop_
_entity.id
_entity.type
_entity.pdbx_description
1 polymer ?
#
loop_
_entity_poly.entity_id
_entity_poly.type
_entity_poly.pdbx_seq_one_letter_code
_entity_poly.pdbx_strand_id
1 'polypeptide(L)'
;MTLQDFNPDNFRRTTVMDLGDLSALAATAEDWQLMLGAVIEAMLDRYDRNPDYHFIDTKLSLQSGQDFDADDPIRGTGTIYMWIQGRGLEALAGHAQWLQRCPNVATALRDRLAPRIQRMIAEVFAQTEVLRAATA
;
A
#
# COMPACT_ATOMS: atom_id res chain seq x y z
N MET A 1 -6.41 10.76 -3.58
CA MET A 1 -7.47 10.00 -2.92
C MET A 1 -7.02 9.65 -1.52
N THR A 2 -7.24 10.61 -0.62
CA THR A 2 -8.03 10.26 0.57
C THR A 2 -9.18 9.34 0.12
N LEU A 3 -9.72 8.43 0.93
CA LEU A 3 -10.87 7.58 0.55
C LEU A 3 -12.02 8.29 -0.21
N GLN A 4 -12.03 9.63 -0.26
CA GLN A 4 -12.83 10.54 -1.07
C GLN A 4 -12.66 10.51 -2.61
N ASP A 5 -11.52 10.16 -3.24
CA ASP A 5 -11.49 9.96 -4.73
C ASP A 5 -11.62 8.50 -5.18
N PHE A 6 -11.91 7.58 -4.25
CA PHE A 6 -12.46 6.28 -4.62
C PHE A 6 -13.89 6.58 -5.03
N ASN A 7 -14.16 6.55 -6.33
CA ASN A 7 -15.54 6.53 -6.75
C ASN A 7 -16.01 5.06 -6.75
N PRO A 8 -16.77 4.60 -5.73
CA PRO A 8 -17.32 3.25 -5.72
C PRO A 8 -18.20 2.99 -6.95
N ASP A 9 -18.73 4.04 -7.60
CA ASP A 9 -19.52 3.91 -8.83
C ASP A 9 -18.69 3.44 -10.02
N ASN A 10 -17.35 3.57 -9.96
CA ASN A 10 -16.45 3.04 -10.98
C ASN A 10 -16.15 1.55 -10.79
N PHE A 11 -16.46 0.97 -9.62
CA PHE A 11 -16.25 -0.44 -9.33
C PHE A 11 -17.41 -1.27 -9.89
N ARG A 12 -17.16 -2.01 -10.96
CA ARG A 12 -18.19 -2.69 -11.76
C ARG A 12 -18.61 -4.05 -11.20
N ARG A 13 -17.88 -4.58 -10.21
CA ARG A 13 -18.13 -5.92 -9.61
C ARG A 13 -18.10 -7.02 -10.66
N THR A 14 -17.18 -6.92 -11.62
CA THR A 14 -17.08 -7.86 -12.72
C THR A 14 -16.75 -9.25 -12.20
N THR A 15 -17.66 -10.21 -12.39
CA THR A 15 -17.48 -11.59 -11.95
C THR A 15 -17.00 -12.45 -13.11
N VAL A 16 -15.96 -13.26 -12.88
CA VAL A 16 -15.48 -14.26 -13.84
C VAL A 16 -16.08 -15.61 -13.48
N MET A 17 -16.89 -16.16 -14.38
CA MET A 17 -17.55 -17.47 -14.17
C MET A 17 -16.70 -18.63 -14.72
N ASP A 18 -15.80 -18.36 -15.67
CA ASP A 18 -14.86 -19.30 -16.25
C ASP A 18 -13.48 -18.64 -16.41
N LEU A 19 -12.46 -19.19 -15.73
CA LEU A 19 -11.09 -18.69 -15.80
C LEU A 19 -10.42 -18.97 -17.14
N GLY A 20 -10.98 -19.85 -17.97
CA GLY A 20 -10.56 -20.08 -19.36
C GLY A 20 -10.97 -18.95 -20.31
N ASP A 21 -11.91 -18.11 -19.92
CA ASP A 21 -12.31 -16.93 -20.69
C ASP A 21 -11.39 -15.74 -20.39
N LEU A 22 -10.33 -15.63 -21.20
CA LEU A 22 -9.35 -14.55 -21.10
C LEU A 22 -9.96 -13.16 -21.31
N SER A 23 -11.09 -13.05 -22.02
CA SER A 23 -11.77 -11.77 -22.23
C SER A 23 -12.51 -11.32 -20.98
N ALA A 24 -13.19 -12.25 -20.29
CA ALA A 24 -13.79 -12.00 -18.99
C ALA A 24 -12.74 -11.67 -17.93
N LEU A 25 -11.60 -12.37 -17.93
CA LEU A 25 -10.50 -12.06 -17.04
C LEU A 25 -9.94 -10.64 -17.29
N ALA A 26 -9.71 -10.27 -18.54
CA ALA A 26 -9.25 -8.93 -18.90
C ALA A 26 -10.24 -7.83 -18.47
N ALA A 27 -11.54 -8.10 -18.54
CA ALA A 27 -12.57 -7.17 -18.09
C ALA A 27 -12.52 -6.87 -16.58
N THR A 28 -11.97 -7.78 -15.75
CA THR A 28 -11.76 -7.52 -14.31
C THR A 28 -10.57 -6.62 -14.00
N ALA A 29 -9.66 -6.42 -14.96
CA ALA A 29 -8.40 -5.72 -14.70
C ALA A 29 -8.64 -4.30 -14.16
N GLU A 30 -9.66 -3.59 -14.65
CA GLU A 30 -10.02 -2.25 -14.17
C GLU A 30 -10.45 -2.28 -12.69
N ASP A 31 -11.33 -3.22 -12.32
CA ASP A 31 -11.79 -3.39 -10.94
C ASP A 31 -10.60 -3.72 -9.99
N TRP A 32 -9.67 -4.57 -10.44
CA TRP A 32 -8.45 -4.87 -9.70
C TRP A 32 -7.52 -3.67 -9.56
N GLN A 33 -7.32 -2.89 -10.63
CA GLN A 33 -6.51 -1.67 -10.58
C GLN A 33 -7.08 -0.65 -9.59
N LEU A 34 -8.41 -0.49 -9.56
CA LEU A 34 -9.09 0.39 -8.61
C LEU A 34 -8.88 -0.07 -7.17
N MET A 35 -9.07 -1.37 -6.89
CA MET A 35 -8.84 -1.93 -5.55
C MET A 35 -7.38 -1.78 -5.11
N LEU A 36 -6.42 -2.12 -5.98
CA LEU A 36 -4.99 -1.99 -5.68
C LEU A 36 -4.62 -0.53 -5.42
N GLY A 37 -5.09 0.39 -6.28
CA GLY A 37 -4.91 1.82 -6.09
C GLY A 37 -5.43 2.29 -4.73
N ALA A 38 -6.63 1.85 -4.35
CA ALA A 38 -7.25 2.21 -3.08
C ALA A 38 -6.45 1.72 -1.86
N VAL A 39 -5.98 0.48 -1.91
CA VAL A 39 -5.18 -0.11 -0.82
C VAL A 39 -3.82 0.59 -0.69
N ILE A 40 -3.12 0.80 -1.80
CA ILE A 40 -1.83 1.51 -1.81
C ILE A 40 -2.00 2.90 -1.23
N GLU A 41 -3.06 3.60 -1.62
CA GLU A 41 -3.29 4.95 -1.18
C GLU A 41 -3.64 5.04 0.30
N ALA A 42 -4.48 4.13 0.81
CA ALA A 42 -4.72 4.03 2.24
C ALA A 42 -3.43 3.79 3.03
N MET A 43 -2.50 2.98 2.52
CA MET A 43 -1.20 2.77 3.14
C MET A 43 -0.33 4.05 3.13
N LEU A 44 -0.30 4.77 2.00
CA LEU A 44 0.47 6.00 1.87
C LEU A 44 -0.11 7.13 2.73
N ASP A 45 -1.43 7.25 2.82
CA ASP A 45 -2.10 8.22 3.68
C ASP A 45 -1.79 7.93 5.16
N ARG A 46 -1.76 6.64 5.54
CA ARG A 46 -1.32 6.23 6.88
C ARG A 46 0.14 6.55 7.16
N TYR A 47 1.01 6.45 6.16
CA TYR A 47 2.39 6.86 6.29
C TYR A 47 2.51 8.38 6.48
N ASP A 48 1.79 9.15 5.66
CA ASP A 48 1.87 10.60 5.61
C ASP A 48 1.24 11.29 6.84
N ARG A 49 0.32 10.64 7.54
CA ARG A 49 -0.36 11.23 8.71
C ARG A 49 0.55 11.49 9.90
N ASN A 50 1.67 10.78 10.01
CA ASN A 50 2.61 10.90 11.12
C ASN A 50 4.04 11.07 10.58
N PRO A 51 4.48 12.33 10.35
CA PRO A 51 5.81 12.62 9.82
C PRO A 51 6.97 12.10 10.68
N ASP A 52 6.73 11.84 11.97
CA ASP A 52 7.76 11.37 12.90
C ASP A 52 7.88 9.82 12.92
N TYR A 53 6.99 9.11 12.22
CA TYR A 53 6.98 7.65 12.15
C TYR A 53 7.45 7.14 10.78
N HIS A 54 8.76 6.96 10.64
CA HIS A 54 9.40 6.57 9.38
C HIS A 54 9.35 5.05 9.07
N PHE A 55 8.25 4.37 9.40
CA PHE A 55 8.03 2.96 9.07
C PHE A 55 6.68 2.76 8.38
N ILE A 56 6.51 1.61 7.74
CA ILE A 56 5.21 1.21 7.19
C ILE A 56 4.23 1.04 8.36
N ASP A 57 3.20 1.90 8.40
CA ASP A 57 2.20 1.93 9.47
C ASP A 57 1.11 0.86 9.27
N THR A 58 1.34 -0.28 9.91
CA THR A 58 0.40 -1.40 9.99
C THR A 58 -0.36 -1.44 11.32
N LYS A 59 -0.39 -0.34 12.09
CA LYS A 59 -0.94 -0.29 13.45
C LYS A 59 -2.46 -0.13 13.46
N LEU A 60 -3.15 -0.96 12.68
CA LEU A 60 -4.60 -0.94 12.44
C LEU A 60 -5.21 -2.30 12.78
N SER A 61 -6.28 -2.30 13.54
CA SER A 61 -7.12 -3.48 13.73
C SER A 61 -8.04 -3.65 12.52
N LEU A 62 -7.84 -4.72 11.74
CA LEU A 62 -8.73 -5.03 10.61
C LEU A 62 -10.15 -5.43 11.04
N GLN A 63 -10.34 -5.86 12.29
CA GLN A 63 -11.65 -6.22 12.83
C GLN A 63 -12.49 -4.97 13.16
N SER A 64 -11.89 -3.96 13.77
CA SER A 64 -12.59 -2.76 14.24
C SER A 64 -12.42 -1.55 13.32
N GLY A 65 -11.44 -1.58 12.43
CA GLY A 65 -11.02 -0.43 11.63
C GLY A 65 -10.35 0.68 12.45
N GLN A 66 -10.06 0.45 13.74
CA GLN A 66 -9.42 1.44 14.62
C GLN A 66 -7.93 1.15 14.78
N ASP A 67 -7.14 2.20 14.97
CA ASP A 67 -5.73 2.05 15.31
C ASP A 67 -5.57 1.37 16.68
N PHE A 68 -4.46 0.66 16.85
CA PHE A 68 -4.05 0.20 18.18
C PHE A 68 -3.53 1.38 19.01
N ASP A 69 -3.69 1.30 20.33
CA ASP A 69 -3.15 2.29 21.25
C ASP A 69 -1.63 2.41 21.08
N ALA A 70 -1.11 3.63 21.13
CA ALA A 70 0.30 3.91 20.85
C ALA A 70 1.24 3.22 21.87
N ASP A 71 0.77 3.03 23.09
CA ASP A 71 1.45 2.37 24.21
C ASP A 71 1.15 0.86 24.32
N ASP A 72 0.37 0.28 23.39
CA ASP A 72 0.20 -1.17 23.32
C ASP A 72 1.58 -1.84 23.17
N PRO A 73 1.99 -2.73 24.09
CA PRO A 73 3.34 -3.26 24.14
C PRO A 73 3.70 -4.14 22.93
N ILE A 74 2.70 -4.64 22.20
CA ILE A 74 2.87 -5.53 21.06
C ILE A 74 2.60 -4.75 19.76
N ARG A 75 1.50 -4.00 19.72
CA ARG A 75 0.96 -3.43 18.49
C ARG A 75 1.11 -1.92 18.40
N GLY A 76 1.54 -1.26 19.46
CA GLY A 76 1.78 0.17 19.49
C GLY A 76 2.92 0.60 18.56
N THR A 77 3.08 1.91 18.39
CA THR A 77 4.09 2.51 17.51
C THR A 77 5.51 2.33 18.03
N GLY A 78 5.68 2.03 19.33
CA GLY A 78 6.98 1.69 19.92
C GLY A 78 7.54 0.33 19.51
N THR A 79 6.73 -0.56 18.95
CA THR A 79 7.14 -1.92 18.57
C THR A 79 7.27 -2.04 17.05
N ILE A 80 8.51 -2.16 16.55
CA ILE A 80 8.79 -2.29 15.11
C ILE A 80 9.12 -3.73 14.75
N TYR A 81 8.33 -4.32 13.84
CA TYR A 81 8.56 -5.68 13.33
C TYR A 81 9.35 -5.64 12.02
N MET A 82 10.66 -5.89 12.08
CA MET A 82 11.53 -5.75 10.89
C MET A 82 11.18 -6.68 9.74
N TRP A 83 10.71 -7.90 10.02
CA TRP A 83 10.26 -8.81 8.96
C TRP A 83 9.03 -8.26 8.22
N ILE A 84 8.14 -7.53 8.90
CA ILE A 84 7.01 -6.84 8.26
C ILE A 84 7.51 -5.69 7.39
N GLN A 85 8.48 -4.91 7.87
CA GLN A 85 9.06 -3.81 7.10
C GLN A 85 9.74 -4.30 5.83
N GLY A 86 10.53 -5.38 5.90
CA GLY A 86 11.15 -6.01 4.74
C GLY A 86 10.12 -6.47 3.70
N ARG A 87 9.06 -7.19 4.13
CA ARG A 87 7.97 -7.60 3.25
C ARG A 87 7.21 -6.43 2.64
N GLY A 88 6.99 -5.38 3.41
CA GLY A 88 6.33 -4.18 2.92
C GLY A 88 7.19 -3.44 1.89
N LEU A 89 8.51 -3.36 2.08
CA LEU A 89 9.43 -2.79 1.09
C LEU A 89 9.44 -3.60 -0.22
N GLU A 90 9.46 -4.94 -0.14
CA GLU A 90 9.31 -5.82 -1.32
C GLU A 90 7.99 -5.52 -2.07
N ALA A 91 6.88 -5.41 -1.34
CA ALA A 91 5.57 -5.12 -1.92
C ALA A 91 5.52 -3.71 -2.55
N LEU A 92 6.02 -2.68 -1.86
CA LEU A 92 6.08 -1.31 -2.38
C LEU A 92 6.92 -1.23 -3.66
N ALA A 93 8.08 -1.91 -3.70
CA ALA A 93 8.90 -1.99 -4.90
C ALA A 93 8.17 -2.69 -6.07
N GLY A 94 7.45 -3.77 -5.78
CA GLY A 94 6.58 -4.45 -6.74
C GLY A 94 5.48 -3.54 -7.29
N HIS A 95 4.82 -2.77 -6.43
CA HIS A 95 3.78 -1.82 -6.84
C HIS A 95 4.34 -0.64 -7.63
N ALA A 96 5.50 -0.09 -7.25
CA ALA A 96 6.19 0.93 -8.04
C ALA A 96 6.51 0.44 -9.45
N GLN A 97 7.01 -0.80 -9.56
CA GLN A 97 7.28 -1.43 -10.84
C GLN A 97 6.00 -1.66 -11.66
N TRP A 98 4.93 -2.14 -11.02
CA TRP A 98 3.63 -2.35 -11.67
C TRP A 98 3.07 -1.05 -12.25
N LEU A 99 3.08 0.05 -11.47
CA LEU A 99 2.62 1.35 -11.94
C LEU A 99 3.36 1.80 -13.20
N GLN A 100 4.67 1.54 -13.28
CA GLN A 100 5.51 1.92 -14.42
C GLN A 100 5.34 1.01 -15.64
N ARG A 101 5.23 -0.30 -15.42
CA ARG A 101 5.31 -1.31 -16.50
C ARG A 101 3.96 -1.77 -17.03
N CYS A 102 2.89 -1.64 -16.26
CA CYS A 102 1.56 -2.05 -16.70
C CYS A 102 0.99 -0.99 -17.67
N PRO A 103 0.77 -1.35 -18.96
CA PRO A 103 0.36 -0.37 -19.97
C PRO A 103 -1.03 0.22 -19.72
N ASN A 104 -1.90 -0.55 -19.05
CA ASN A 104 -3.30 -0.20 -18.86
C ASN A 104 -3.58 0.47 -17.51
N VAL A 105 -2.54 0.80 -16.72
CA VAL A 105 -2.72 1.59 -15.50
C VAL A 105 -3.00 3.04 -15.90
N ALA A 106 -4.08 3.62 -15.38
CA ALA A 106 -4.44 5.01 -15.62
C ALA A 106 -3.29 5.97 -15.25
N THR A 107 -2.94 6.89 -16.16
CA THR A 107 -1.87 7.88 -15.96
C THR A 107 -2.06 8.68 -14.67
N ALA A 108 -3.29 9.11 -14.37
CA ALA A 108 -3.58 9.86 -13.15
C ALA A 108 -3.29 9.06 -11.87
N LEU A 109 -3.52 7.74 -11.87
CA LEU A 109 -3.19 6.87 -10.73
C LEU A 109 -1.67 6.74 -10.59
N ARG A 110 -0.97 6.53 -11.71
CA ARG A 110 0.49 6.43 -11.76
C ARG A 110 1.16 7.70 -11.22
N ASP A 111 0.79 8.85 -11.76
CA ASP A 111 1.42 10.14 -11.42
C ASP A 111 1.17 10.51 -9.96
N ARG A 112 0.02 10.11 -9.41
CA ARG A 112 -0.33 10.34 -8.01
C ARG A 112 0.44 9.43 -7.05
N LEU A 113 0.50 8.12 -7.34
CA LEU A 113 1.01 7.13 -6.39
C LEU A 113 2.51 6.89 -6.51
N ALA A 114 3.07 6.88 -7.72
CA ALA A 114 4.47 6.47 -7.93
C ALA A 114 5.47 7.34 -7.15
N PRO A 115 5.39 8.69 -7.13
CA PRO A 115 6.32 9.51 -6.36
C PRO A 115 6.21 9.27 -4.85
N ARG A 116 4.97 9.07 -4.34
CA ARG A 116 4.72 8.81 -2.91
C ARG A 116 5.30 7.46 -2.48
N ILE A 117 5.13 6.41 -3.30
CA ILE A 117 5.73 5.09 -3.06
C ILE A 117 7.27 5.20 -3.06
N GLN A 118 7.86 5.89 -4.05
CA GLN A 118 9.30 6.04 -4.13
C GLN A 118 9.90 6.74 -2.90
N ARG A 119 9.25 7.80 -2.43
CA ARG A 119 9.64 8.49 -1.21
C ARG A 119 9.55 7.56 0.01
N MET A 120 8.41 6.90 0.19
CA MET A 120 8.20 5.97 1.31
C MET A 120 9.24 4.84 1.31
N ILE A 121 9.56 4.24 0.15
CA ILE A 121 10.61 3.23 0.02
C ILE A 121 11.95 3.78 0.51
N ALA A 122 12.35 4.97 0.04
CA ALA A 122 13.64 5.56 0.37
C ALA A 122 13.77 5.85 1.87
N GLU A 123 12.74 6.46 2.46
CA GLU A 123 12.73 6.83 3.89
C GLU A 123 12.67 5.59 4.80
N VAL A 124 11.79 4.63 4.52
CA VAL A 124 11.69 3.40 5.30
C VAL A 124 12.98 2.58 5.18
N PHE A 125 13.54 2.44 3.97
CA PHE A 125 14.79 1.71 3.78
C PHE A 125 15.94 2.34 4.59
N ALA A 126 16.12 3.66 4.51
CA ALA A 126 17.12 4.37 5.29
C ALA A 126 16.95 4.12 6.80
N GLN A 127 15.71 4.19 7.29
CA GLN A 127 15.41 3.96 8.70
C GLN A 127 15.68 2.50 9.12
N THR A 128 15.39 1.52 8.27
CA THR A 128 15.72 0.11 8.55
C THR A 128 17.22 -0.13 8.63
N GLU A 129 18.02 0.54 7.79
CA GLU A 129 19.49 0.42 7.83
C GLU A 129 20.08 1.03 9.10
N VAL A 130 19.54 2.16 9.58
CA VAL A 130 19.93 2.76 10.87
C VAL A 130 19.71 1.76 12.01
N LEU A 131 18.54 1.12 12.07
CA LEU A 131 18.26 0.14 13.13
C LEU A 131 19.11 -1.13 12.98
N ARG A 132 19.31 -1.64 11.77
CA ARG A 132 20.19 -2.79 11.51
C ARG A 132 21.60 -2.52 12.03
N ALA A 133 22.16 -1.34 11.74
CA ALA A 133 23.48 -0.94 12.18
C ALA A 133 23.59 -0.76 13.70
N ALA A 134 22.52 -0.35 14.38
CA ALA A 134 22.49 -0.23 15.84
C ALA A 134 22.40 -1.59 16.57
N THR A 135 21.95 -2.64 15.87
CA THR A 135 21.79 -4.00 16.42
C THR A 135 22.90 -4.98 16.02
N ALA A 136 23.87 -4.55 15.21
CA ALA A 136 24.99 -5.35 14.70
C ALA A 136 26.26 -5.12 15.54
#